data_AF-W2JXI0-F1
#
_entry.id   AF-W2JXI0-F1
#
_cell.length_a   1.000
_cell.length_b   1.000
_cell.length_c   1.000
_cell.angle_alpha   90.00
_cell.angle_beta   90.00
_cell.angle_gamma   90.00
#
_symmetry.space_group_name_H-M   'P 1'
#
loop_
_entity.id
_entity.type
_entity.pdbx_description
1 polymer ?
#
loop_
_entity_poly.entity_id
_entity_poly.type
_entity_poly.pdbx_seq_one_letter_code
_entity_poly.pdbx_strand_id
1 'polypeptide(L)' 'MGSRVYANGRQFESRAELKACIKAEWAGIEPGYITKLMKSMPKRLHQAMALKGATTHY' A
#
# COMPACT_ATOMS: atom_id res chain seq x y z
N MET A 1 -2.52 -1.23 -2.96
CA MET A 1 -1.79 -0.92 -4.21
C MET A 1 -1.76 -2.09 -5.18
N GLY A 2 -1.37 -3.30 -4.74
CA GLY A 2 -1.45 -4.50 -5.60
C GLY A 2 -2.83 -4.73 -6.23
N SER A 3 -3.91 -4.32 -5.57
CA SER A 3 -5.28 -4.47 -6.09
C SER A 3 -5.64 -3.60 -7.29
N ARG A 4 -4.98 -2.45 -7.52
CA ARG A 4 -5.30 -1.57 -8.66
C ARG A 4 -4.57 -1.98 -9.93
N VAL A 5 -3.29 -2.32 -9.81
CA VAL A 5 -2.47 -2.80 -10.93
C VAL A 5 -3.05 -4.10 -11.51
N TYR A 6 -3.52 -4.99 -10.64
CA TYR A 6 -4.14 -6.27 -11.04
C TYR A 6 -5.67 -6.30 -10.82
N ALA A 7 -6.32 -5.13 -10.90
CA ALA A 7 -7.76 -5.03 -10.70
C ALA A 7 -8.52 -5.95 -11.66
N ASN A 8 -9.59 -6.59 -11.18
CA ASN A 8 -10.49 -7.42 -11.99
C ASN A 8 -9.79 -8.53 -12.79
N GLY A 9 -8.70 -9.09 -12.26
CA GLY A 9 -7.94 -10.15 -12.93
C GLY A 9 -7.13 -9.69 -14.13
N ARG A 10 -6.88 -8.37 -14.26
CA ARG A 10 -6.01 -7.80 -15.30
C ARG A 10 -4.66 -8.54 -15.33
N GLN A 11 -4.28 -8.99 -16.52
CA GLN A 11 -2.95 -9.51 -16.83
C GLN A 11 -2.25 -8.54 -17.79
N PHE A 12 -0.93 -8.70 -17.92
CA PHE A 12 -0.10 -7.86 -18.77
C PHE A 12 0.68 -8.74 -19.73
N GLU A 13 0.64 -8.40 -21.01
CA GLU A 13 1.31 -9.16 -22.08
C GLU A 13 2.81 -8.86 -22.14
N SER A 14 3.25 -7.76 -21.50
CA SER A 14 4.66 -7.37 -21.47
C SER A 14 5.09 -6.71 -20.16
N ARG A 15 6.39 -6.83 -19.87
CA ARG A 15 7.02 -6.13 -18.75
C ARG A 15 6.97 -4.60 -18.90
N ALA A 16 6.95 -4.09 -20.14
CA ALA A 16 6.89 -2.65 -20.40
C ALA A 16 5.54 -2.06 -19.98
N GLU A 17 4.46 -2.76 -20.33
CA GLU A 17 3.09 -2.39 -19.97
C GLU A 17 2.86 -2.41 -18.46
N LEU A 18 3.30 -3.48 -17.78
CA LEU A 18 3.22 -3.58 -16.32
C LEU A 18 3.97 -2.41 -15.64
N LYS A 19 5.17 -2.08 -16.11
CA LYS A 19 5.94 -0.94 -15.57
C LYS A 19 5.22 0.39 -15.78
N ALA A 20 4.61 0.61 -16.94
CA ALA A 20 3.84 1.81 -17.22
C ALA A 20 2.64 1.94 -16.28
N CYS A 21 1.88 0.84 -16.09
CA CYS A 21 0.75 0.80 -15.17
C CYS A 21 1.17 1.08 -13.72
N ILE A 22 2.24 0.43 -13.23
CA ILE A 22 2.76 0.68 -11.88
C ILE A 22 3.10 2.17 -11.68
N LYS A 23 3.77 2.80 -12.65
CA LYS A 23 4.13 4.22 -12.57
C LYS A 23 2.89 5.12 -12.55
N ALA A 24 1.89 4.82 -13.38
CA ALA A 24 0.65 5.58 -13.43
C ALA A 24 -0.13 5.46 -12.11
N GLU A 25 -0.29 4.24 -11.59
CA GLU A 25 -0.95 4.01 -10.30
C GLU A 25 -0.20 4.66 -9.14
N TRP A 26 1.14 4.65 -9.17
CA TRP A 26 1.97 5.34 -8.19
C TRP A 26 1.78 6.86 -8.24
N ALA A 27 1.80 7.45 -9.43
CA ALA A 27 1.58 8.88 -9.60
C ALA A 27 0.15 9.32 -9.17
N GLY A 28 -0.83 8.42 -9.25
CA GLY A 28 -2.21 8.65 -8.83
C GLY A 28 -2.48 8.46 -7.34
N ILE A 29 -1.47 8.16 -6.52
CA ILE A 29 -1.65 8.07 -5.06
C ILE A 29 -1.88 9.48 -4.51
N GLU A 30 -3.06 9.67 -3.92
CA GLU A 30 -3.43 10.93 -3.29
C GLU A 30 -2.52 11.22 -2.08
N PRO A 31 -1.89 12.41 -1.98
CA PRO A 31 -0.96 12.72 -0.89
C PRO A 31 -1.58 12.56 0.51
N GLY A 32 -2.86 12.87 0.67
CA GLY A 32 -3.59 12.69 1.93
C GLY A 32 -3.66 11.24 2.40
N TYR A 33 -3.66 10.27 1.48
CA TYR A 33 -3.53 8.85 1.82
C TYR A 33 -2.20 8.54 2.52
N ILE A 34 -1.08 9.08 2.02
CA ILE A 34 0.24 8.91 2.65
C ILE A 34 0.25 9.58 4.03
N THR A 35 -0.28 10.81 4.12
CA THR A 35 -0.41 11.52 5.40
C THR A 35 -1.25 10.73 6.41
N LYS A 36 -2.36 10.12 5.98
CA LYS A 36 -3.20 9.27 6.83
C LYS A 36 -2.44 8.04 7.34
N LEU A 37 -1.64 7.41 6.49
CA LEU A 37 -0.79 6.28 6.90
C LEU A 37 0.21 6.71 7.98
N MET A 38 0.91 7.84 7.78
CA MET A 38 1.84 8.39 8.77
C MET A 38 1.15 8.69 10.10
N LYS A 39 -0.02 9.35 10.05
CA LYS A 39 -0.82 9.66 11.26
C LYS A 39 -1.27 8.40 12.01
N SER A 40 -1.40 7.26 11.33
CA SER A 40 -1.77 5.99 11.98
C SER A 40 -0.61 5.31 12.71
N MET A 41 0.64 5.65 12.42
CA MET A 41 1.82 4.94 12.94
C MET A 41 1.92 4.91 14.48
N PRO A 42 1.71 6.01 15.22
CA PRO A 42 1.77 5.98 16.68
C PRO A 42 0.82 4.95 17.29
N LYS A 43 -0.39 4.80 16.73
CA LYS A 43 -1.35 3.78 17.18
C LYS A 43 -0.83 2.36 16.97
N ARG A 44 -0.16 2.09 15.84
CA ARG A 44 0.42 0.76 15.55
C ARG A 44 1.55 0.42 16.53
N LEU A 45 2.38 1.41 16.85
CA LEU A 45 3.45 1.25 17.83
C LEU A 45 2.90 0.98 19.23
N HIS A 46 1.86 1.72 19.66
CA HIS A 46 1.18 1.42 20.92
C HIS A 46 0.63 -0.01 20.98
N GLN A 47 0.06 -0.51 19.88
CA GLN A 47 -0.41 -1.90 19.81
C GLN A 47 0.73 -2.91 19.89
N ALA A 48 1.82 -2.69 19.16
CA ALA A 48 2.99 -3.57 19.22
C ALA A 48 3.57 -3.64 20.65
N MET A 49 3.63 -2.50 21.36
CA MET A 49 4.06 -2.46 22.76
C MET A 49 3.10 -3.21 23.69
N ALA A 50 1.78 -3.00 23.54
CA ALA A 50 0.78 -3.70 24.33
C ALA A 50 0.85 -5.22 24.13
N LEU A 51 1.19 -5.66 22.91
CA LEU A 51 1.41 -7.06 22.56
C LEU A 51 2.82 -7.57 22.88
N LYS A 52 3.65 -6.80 23.60
CA LYS A 52 5.03 -7.15 23.96
C LYS A 52 5.88 -7.58 22.75
N GLY A 53 5.68 -6.92 21.61
CA GLY A 53 6.37 -7.19 20.36
C GLY A 53 5.78 -8.33 19.52
N ALA A 54 4.68 -8.96 19.92
CA ALA A 54 3.97 -9.92 19.08
C ALA A 54 3.28 -9.24 17.88
N THR A 55 2.98 -10.04 16.85
CA THR A 55 2.42 -9.58 15.57
C THR A 55 1.10 -8.84 15.73
N THR A 56 0.98 -7.68 15.07
CA THR A 56 -0.27 -6.92 14.98
C THR A 56 -1.05 -7.30 13.71
N HIS A 57 -2.32 -6.90 13.61
CA HIS A 57 -3.15 -7.12 12.41
C HIS A 57 -2.83 -6.17 11.23
N TYR A 58 -1.84 -5.28 11.38
CA TYR A 58 -1.39 -4.33 10.36
C TYR A 58 -0.38 -4.92 9.38
#